data_AF-A0A0S4JM43-F1
#
_entry.id   AF-A0A0S4JM43-F1
#
_cell.length_a   1.000
_cell.length_b   1.000
_cell.length_c   1.000
_cell.angle_alpha   90.00
_cell.angle_beta   90.00
_cell.angle_gamma   90.00
#
_symmetry.space_group_name_H-M   'P 1'
#
loop_
_entity.id
_entity.type
_entity.pdbx_description
1 polymer ?
#
loop_
_entity_poly.entity_id
_entity_poly.type
_entity_poly.pdbx_seq_one_letter_code
_entity_poly.pdbx_strand_id
1 'polypeptide(L)'
;MIWLTFELIVRLIFCQDLSAMLKLPFTWVDIVSNIPYYIELGSGARIARILILIRLLRLTRILRVFDLSKHNVGMQSVWGSVVKSVSGLTLLMLLLTVILFVGSSIIYISEMSEEEFDNDRNILYYVPSGRISPFQSIIHTLWYVITTITTTGYGDDVPITPAGYTTASVLILIG
;
A
#
# COMPACT_ATOMS: atom_id res chain seq x y z
N MET A 1 11.77 -20.87 13.84
CA MET A 1 12.92 -19.96 14.12
C MET A 1 14.19 -20.77 14.09
N ILE A 2 14.46 -21.63 15.08
CA ILE A 2 15.67 -22.48 15.13
C ILE A 2 15.87 -23.31 13.85
N TRP A 3 14.81 -23.89 13.30
CA TRP A 3 14.88 -24.62 12.02
C TRP A 3 15.21 -23.73 10.82
N LEU A 4 14.60 -22.55 10.72
CA LEU A 4 14.83 -21.60 9.62
C LEU A 4 16.22 -20.97 9.71
N THR A 5 16.70 -20.72 10.91
CA THR A 5 18.04 -20.19 11.14
C THR A 5 19.09 -21.26 10.89
N PHE A 6 18.81 -22.52 11.25
CA PHE A 6 19.61 -23.66 10.85
C PHE A 6 19.66 -23.82 9.32
N GLU A 7 18.51 -23.78 8.63
CA GLU A 7 18.42 -23.84 7.16
C GLU A 7 19.21 -22.69 6.50
N LEU A 8 19.11 -21.47 7.03
CA LEU A 8 19.87 -20.30 6.57
C LEU A 8 21.38 -20.46 6.78
N ILE A 9 21.80 -20.94 7.95
CA ILE A 9 23.21 -21.17 8.29
C ILE A 9 23.80 -22.27 7.40
N VAL A 10 23.08 -23.38 7.21
CA VAL A 10 23.49 -24.47 6.31
C VAL A 10 23.61 -23.93 4.89
N ARG A 11 22.62 -23.20 4.37
CA ARG A 11 22.73 -22.57 3.04
C ARG A 11 23.93 -21.64 2.93
N LEU A 12 24.21 -20.84 3.94
CA LEU A 12 25.32 -19.88 3.94
C LEU A 12 26.70 -20.57 3.96
N ILE A 13 26.83 -21.72 4.64
CA ILE A 13 28.08 -22.50 4.71
C ILE A 13 28.31 -23.33 3.43
N PHE A 14 27.25 -23.92 2.88
CA PHE A 14 27.35 -24.82 1.72
C PHE A 14 27.20 -24.10 0.37
N CYS A 15 26.90 -22.80 0.35
CA CYS A 15 26.85 -22.04 -0.90
C CYS A 15 28.26 -21.70 -1.38
N GLN A 16 28.57 -22.04 -2.62
CA GLN A 16 29.83 -21.70 -3.28
C GLN A 16 29.94 -20.19 -3.58
N ASP A 17 28.80 -19.49 -3.79
CA ASP A 17 28.74 -18.07 -4.16
C ASP A 17 27.73 -17.28 -3.32
N LEU A 18 28.21 -16.63 -2.26
CA LEU A 18 27.40 -15.79 -1.36
C LEU A 18 26.66 -14.66 -2.11
N SER A 19 27.29 -14.10 -3.14
CA SER A 19 26.73 -13.00 -3.94
C SER A 19 25.56 -13.46 -4.82
N ALA A 20 25.60 -14.69 -5.33
CA ALA A 20 24.49 -15.29 -6.07
C ALA A 20 23.30 -15.58 -5.13
N MET A 21 23.60 -16.06 -3.91
CA MET A 21 22.58 -16.33 -2.90
C MET A 21 21.85 -15.06 -2.43
N LEU A 22 22.58 -13.94 -2.27
CA LEU A 22 22.01 -12.64 -1.88
C LEU A 22 21.18 -11.97 -2.99
N LYS A 23 21.33 -12.39 -4.25
CA LYS A 23 20.49 -11.91 -5.37
C LYS A 23 19.11 -12.57 -5.40
N LEU A 24 18.90 -13.66 -4.66
CA LEU A 24 17.61 -14.35 -4.62
C LEU A 24 16.65 -13.63 -3.66
N PRO A 25 15.43 -13.26 -4.11
CA PRO A 25 14.48 -12.54 -3.26
C PRO A 25 14.03 -13.38 -2.06
N PHE A 26 13.95 -14.71 -2.21
CA PHE A 26 13.58 -15.62 -1.12
C PHE A 26 14.60 -15.64 0.03
N THR A 27 15.89 -15.44 -0.25
CA THR A 27 16.94 -15.34 0.78
C THR A 27 16.70 -14.12 1.67
N TRP A 28 16.25 -13.01 1.11
CA TRP A 28 15.92 -11.80 1.88
C TRP A 28 14.72 -12.00 2.79
N VAL A 29 13.70 -12.75 2.34
CA VAL A 29 12.55 -13.10 3.18
C VAL A 29 12.99 -13.96 4.39
N ASP A 30 13.80 -15.01 4.15
CA ASP A 30 14.33 -15.88 5.21
C ASP A 30 15.18 -15.09 6.25
N ILE A 31 15.94 -14.06 5.82
CA ILE A 31 16.72 -13.18 6.71
C ILE A 31 15.80 -12.28 7.53
N VAL A 32 14.91 -11.54 6.86
CA VAL A 32 14.02 -10.55 7.50
C VAL A 32 13.05 -11.21 8.49
N SER A 33 12.58 -12.43 8.20
CA SER A 33 11.65 -13.16 9.06
C SER A 33 12.27 -13.64 10.39
N ASN A 34 13.61 -13.75 10.44
CA ASN A 34 14.38 -14.19 11.61
C ASN A 34 14.97 -13.04 12.44
N ILE A 35 15.20 -11.85 11.87
CA ILE A 35 15.72 -10.65 12.57
C ILE A 35 15.00 -10.35 13.91
N PRO A 36 13.65 -10.34 13.99
CA PRO A 36 12.94 -10.02 15.23
C PRO A 36 13.28 -10.93 16.40
N TYR A 37 13.45 -12.23 16.12
CA TYR A 37 13.72 -13.23 17.15
C TYR A 37 15.06 -12.98 17.85
N TYR A 38 16.09 -12.63 17.07
CA TYR A 38 17.42 -12.33 17.60
C TYR A 38 17.48 -10.98 18.31
N ILE A 39 16.71 -9.98 17.83
CA ILE A 39 16.59 -8.69 18.52
C ILE A 39 15.88 -8.84 19.86
N GLU A 40 14.76 -9.58 19.92
CA GLU A 40 14.02 -9.86 21.16
C GLU A 40 14.89 -10.62 22.18
N LEU A 41 15.78 -11.51 21.72
CA LEU A 41 16.68 -12.26 22.58
C LEU A 41 17.83 -11.41 23.16
N GLY A 42 18.34 -10.44 22.39
CA GLY A 42 19.46 -9.57 22.80
C GLY A 42 19.05 -8.30 23.56
N SER A 43 17.81 -7.84 23.42
CA SER A 43 17.34 -6.61 24.07
C SER A 43 16.91 -6.88 25.52
N GLY A 44 17.88 -7.06 26.41
CA GLY A 44 17.64 -6.98 27.85
C GLY A 44 17.08 -5.60 28.23
N ALA A 45 15.88 -5.58 28.79
CA ALA A 45 15.28 -4.56 29.67
C ALA A 45 15.71 -3.06 29.53
N ARG A 46 15.77 -2.48 28.32
CA ARG A 46 15.79 -1.00 28.14
C ARG A 46 14.44 -0.52 27.59
N ILE A 47 13.50 -0.37 28.50
CA ILE A 47 12.06 -0.53 28.31
C ILE A 47 11.39 0.83 28.09
N ALA A 48 11.16 1.22 26.83
CA ALA A 48 10.07 2.09 26.38
C ALA A 48 10.13 2.27 24.85
N ARG A 49 11.24 2.82 24.32
CA ARG A 49 11.45 2.96 22.85
C ARG A 49 11.61 1.61 22.15
N ILE A 50 12.27 0.66 22.82
CA ILE A 50 12.43 -0.71 22.33
C ILE A 50 11.08 -1.45 22.32
N LEU A 51 10.11 -1.13 23.20
CA LEU A 51 8.81 -1.79 23.20
C LEU A 51 7.98 -1.48 21.94
N ILE A 52 8.04 -0.24 21.42
CA ILE A 52 7.37 0.15 20.17
C ILE A 52 8.07 -0.49 18.96
N LEU A 53 9.39 -0.67 19.00
CA LEU A 53 10.11 -1.39 17.95
C LEU A 53 9.81 -2.90 18.00
N ILE A 54 9.78 -3.52 19.17
CA ILE A 54 9.40 -4.95 19.34
C ILE A 54 7.96 -5.20 18.86
N ARG A 55 7.01 -4.44 19.40
CA ARG A 55 5.95 -3.74 18.63
C ARG A 55 5.72 -4.09 17.16
N LEU A 56 6.35 -3.27 16.33
CA LEU A 56 6.36 -3.29 14.88
C LEU A 56 7.14 -4.49 14.30
N LEU A 57 8.19 -4.96 14.99
CA LEU A 57 8.94 -6.15 14.58
C LEU A 57 8.08 -7.41 14.60
N ARG A 58 6.99 -7.46 15.38
CA ARG A 58 6.02 -8.56 15.28
C ARG A 58 5.29 -8.60 13.93
N LEU A 59 5.13 -7.48 13.21
CA LEU A 59 4.51 -7.46 11.88
C LEU A 59 5.36 -8.20 10.84
N THR A 60 6.68 -8.21 10.99
CA THR A 60 7.55 -9.01 10.12
C THR A 60 7.27 -10.52 10.24
N ARG A 61 6.60 -10.98 11.32
CA ARG A 61 6.15 -12.36 11.42
C ARG A 61 5.09 -12.70 10.37
N ILE A 62 4.32 -11.72 9.86
CA ILE A 62 3.42 -11.91 8.72
C ILE A 62 4.22 -12.29 7.47
N LEU A 63 5.43 -11.75 7.31
CA LEU A 63 6.30 -12.07 6.18
C LEU A 63 6.70 -13.56 6.13
N ARG A 64 6.59 -14.30 7.24
CA ARG A 64 6.79 -15.75 7.27
C ARG A 64 5.80 -16.51 6.38
N VAL A 65 4.65 -15.94 6.04
CA VAL A 65 3.74 -16.55 5.05
C VAL A 65 4.43 -16.69 3.70
N PHE A 66 5.36 -15.78 3.37
CA PHE A 66 6.17 -15.86 2.16
C PHE A 66 7.26 -16.94 2.28
N ASP A 67 7.66 -17.39 3.48
CA ASP A 67 8.52 -18.58 3.62
C ASP A 67 7.78 -19.85 3.16
N LEU A 68 6.45 -19.90 3.21
CA LEU A 68 5.67 -21.00 2.63
C LEU A 68 5.70 -20.94 1.09
N SER A 69 5.94 -19.76 0.50
CA SER A 69 6.06 -19.59 -0.95
C SER A 69 7.21 -20.39 -1.54
N LYS A 70 8.29 -20.67 -0.79
CA LYS A 70 9.44 -21.42 -1.31
C LYS A 70 9.15 -22.91 -1.49
N HIS A 71 8.13 -23.43 -0.80
CA HIS A 71 7.73 -24.84 -0.89
C HIS A 71 6.49 -25.05 -1.76
N ASN A 72 5.73 -24.00 -2.05
CA ASN A 72 4.55 -24.07 -2.89
C ASN A 72 4.87 -23.66 -4.33
N VAL A 73 4.92 -24.66 -5.23
CA VAL A 73 5.14 -24.47 -6.67
C VAL A 73 4.12 -23.51 -7.29
N GLY A 74 2.87 -23.52 -6.82
CA GLY A 74 1.84 -22.59 -7.27
C GLY A 74 2.19 -21.13 -6.95
N MET A 75 2.70 -20.86 -5.75
CA MET A 75 3.10 -19.51 -5.33
C MET A 75 4.33 -19.02 -6.11
N GLN A 76 5.29 -19.92 -6.41
CA GLN A 76 6.45 -19.62 -7.25
C GLN A 76 6.03 -19.27 -8.69
N SER A 77 5.03 -19.97 -9.23
CA SER A 77 4.50 -19.68 -10.56
C SER A 77 3.83 -18.31 -10.62
N VAL A 78 3.04 -17.95 -9.62
CA VAL A 78 2.44 -16.60 -9.51
C VAL A 78 3.54 -15.54 -9.47
N TRP A 79 4.57 -15.72 -8.64
CA TRP A 79 5.70 -14.79 -8.58
C TRP A 79 6.41 -14.65 -9.94
N GLY A 80 6.71 -15.78 -10.60
CA GLY A 80 7.32 -15.77 -11.92
C GLY A 80 6.48 -15.06 -12.98
N SER A 81 5.15 -15.22 -12.94
CA SER A 81 4.22 -14.54 -13.84
C SER A 81 4.15 -13.03 -13.58
N VAL A 82 4.15 -12.60 -12.32
CA VAL A 82 4.20 -11.18 -11.96
C VAL A 82 5.48 -10.55 -12.47
N VAL A 83 6.65 -11.17 -12.21
CA VAL A 83 7.96 -10.66 -12.64
C VAL A 83 8.04 -10.55 -14.17
N LYS A 84 7.56 -11.56 -14.90
CA LYS A 84 7.51 -11.52 -16.38
C LYS A 84 6.57 -10.43 -16.90
N SER A 85 5.51 -10.11 -16.16
CA SER A 85 4.51 -9.12 -16.53
C SER A 85 4.82 -7.72 -16.00
N VAL A 86 5.95 -7.50 -15.31
CA VAL A 86 6.31 -6.20 -14.70
C VAL A 86 6.26 -5.08 -15.74
N SER A 87 6.78 -5.29 -16.96
CA SER A 87 6.77 -4.24 -17.99
C SER A 87 5.35 -3.80 -18.37
N GLY A 88 4.37 -4.71 -18.38
CA GLY A 88 2.98 -4.39 -18.65
C GLY A 88 2.30 -3.76 -17.42
N LEU A 89 2.56 -4.31 -16.24
CA LEU A 89 2.05 -3.80 -14.97
C LEU A 89 2.55 -2.38 -14.67
N THR A 90 3.81 -2.05 -14.99
CA THR A 90 4.36 -0.70 -14.79
C THR A 90 3.64 0.34 -15.65
N LEU A 91 3.31 -0.02 -16.91
CA LEU A 91 2.54 0.86 -17.78
C LEU A 91 1.11 1.05 -17.25
N LEU A 92 0.46 -0.03 -16.83
CA LEU A 92 -0.87 0.02 -16.22
C LEU A 92 -0.88 0.91 -14.97
N MET A 93 0.07 0.72 -14.06
CA MET A 93 0.19 1.52 -12.84
C MET A 93 0.46 3.00 -13.15
N LEU A 94 1.24 3.30 -14.19
CA LEU A 94 1.45 4.67 -14.67
C LEU A 94 0.15 5.29 -15.17
N LEU A 95 -0.60 4.57 -16.03
CA LEU A 95 -1.90 5.04 -16.54
C LEU A 95 -2.91 5.27 -15.41
N LEU A 96 -3.02 4.32 -14.48
CA LEU A 96 -3.87 4.47 -13.31
C LEU A 96 -3.47 5.67 -12.46
N THR A 97 -2.18 5.89 -12.24
CA THR A 97 -1.70 7.06 -11.48
C THR A 97 -2.10 8.37 -12.17
N VAL A 98 -1.96 8.46 -13.50
CA VAL A 98 -2.39 9.64 -14.27
C VAL A 98 -3.90 9.85 -14.14
N ILE A 99 -4.70 8.80 -14.31
CA ILE A 99 -6.17 8.86 -14.17
C ILE A 99 -6.55 9.29 -12.75
N LEU A 100 -5.88 8.77 -11.72
CA LEU A 100 -6.12 9.13 -10.32
C LEU A 100 -5.90 10.62 -10.07
N PHE A 101 -4.76 11.17 -10.51
CA PHE A 101 -4.45 12.60 -10.31
C PHE A 101 -5.35 13.52 -11.15
N VAL A 102 -5.62 13.16 -12.42
CA VAL A 102 -6.47 13.96 -13.31
C VAL A 102 -7.93 13.91 -12.83
N GLY A 103 -8.46 12.72 -12.58
CA GLY A 103 -9.83 12.54 -12.08
C GLY A 103 -10.04 13.25 -10.75
N SER A 104 -9.07 13.15 -9.83
CA SER A 104 -9.12 13.86 -8.55
C SER A 104 -9.11 15.38 -8.73
N SER A 105 -8.26 15.90 -9.62
CA SER A 105 -8.20 17.34 -9.89
C SER A 105 -9.50 17.88 -10.49
N ILE A 106 -10.12 17.14 -11.42
CA ILE A 106 -11.39 17.55 -12.04
C ILE A 106 -12.52 17.53 -11.02
N ILE A 107 -12.63 16.47 -10.20
CA ILE A 107 -13.66 16.38 -9.17
C ILE A 107 -13.51 17.51 -8.15
N TYR A 108 -12.29 17.75 -7.66
CA TYR A 108 -12.01 18.83 -6.73
C TYR A 108 -12.43 20.20 -7.28
N ILE A 109 -12.09 20.50 -8.55
CA ILE A 109 -12.48 21.77 -9.19
C ILE A 109 -14.00 21.84 -9.39
N SER A 110 -14.65 20.73 -9.74
CA SER A 110 -16.10 20.70 -9.95
C SER A 110 -16.88 20.96 -8.66
N GLU A 111 -16.44 20.39 -7.55
CA GLU A 111 -17.08 20.51 -6.24
C GLU A 111 -16.81 21.87 -5.60
N MET A 112 -15.67 22.51 -5.91
CA MET A 112 -15.31 23.86 -5.44
C MET A 112 -16.36 24.93 -5.81
N SER A 113 -17.23 24.68 -6.79
CA SER A 113 -18.28 25.63 -7.20
C SER A 113 -19.40 25.79 -6.16
N GLU A 114 -19.66 24.78 -5.33
CA GLU A 114 -20.68 24.81 -4.27
C GLU A 114 -20.07 24.90 -2.86
N GLU A 115 -18.76 25.06 -2.79
CA GLU A 115 -17.99 25.13 -1.55
C GLU A 115 -17.56 26.57 -1.22
N GLU A 116 -17.60 26.90 0.07
CA GLU A 116 -17.01 28.12 0.60
C GLU A 116 -15.96 27.77 1.65
N PHE A 117 -14.90 28.58 1.70
CA PHE A 117 -13.78 28.36 2.62
C PHE A 117 -14.04 29.08 3.94
N ASP A 118 -14.15 28.31 5.02
CA ASP A 118 -14.22 28.86 6.37
C ASP A 118 -12.81 29.26 6.85
N ASN A 119 -12.53 30.57 6.88
CA ASN A 119 -11.25 31.10 7.36
C ASN A 119 -10.97 30.81 8.85
N ASP A 120 -11.99 30.59 9.67
CA ASP A 120 -11.82 30.35 11.12
C ASP A 120 -11.43 28.89 11.40
N ARG A 121 -11.92 27.96 10.57
CA ARG A 121 -11.70 26.51 10.72
C ARG A 121 -10.73 25.91 9.71
N ASN A 122 -10.31 26.67 8.69
CA ASN A 122 -9.49 26.21 7.56
C ASN A 122 -10.06 24.96 6.87
N ILE A 123 -11.38 24.92 6.67
CA ILE A 123 -12.08 23.81 6.00
C ILE A 123 -13.03 24.33 4.92
N LEU A 124 -13.18 23.55 3.86
CA LEU A 124 -14.20 23.71 2.84
C LEU A 124 -15.52 23.12 3.33
N TYR A 125 -16.61 23.87 3.19
CA TYR A 125 -17.95 23.40 3.50
C TYR A 125 -18.90 23.76 2.37
N TYR A 126 -19.94 22.96 2.18
CA TYR A 126 -20.95 23.22 1.16
C TYR A 126 -21.89 24.34 1.61
N VAL A 127 -21.99 25.41 0.81
CA VAL A 127 -22.83 26.59 1.07
C VAL A 127 -24.32 26.24 1.31
N PRO A 128 -24.96 25.35 0.52
CA PRO A 128 -26.39 25.07 0.71
C PRO A 128 -26.71 24.13 1.88
N SER A 129 -25.74 23.38 2.44
CA SER A 129 -26.01 22.37 3.47
C SER A 129 -25.27 22.59 4.79
N GLY A 130 -24.24 23.44 4.80
CA GLY A 130 -23.35 23.62 5.96
C GLY A 130 -22.55 22.37 6.34
N ARG A 131 -22.56 21.33 5.50
CA ARG A 131 -21.80 20.10 5.72
C ARG A 131 -20.35 20.31 5.30
N ILE A 132 -19.44 19.69 6.04
CA ILE A 132 -18.01 19.68 5.71
C ILE A 132 -17.86 18.96 4.37
N SER A 133 -17.19 19.60 3.41
CA SER A 133 -16.90 18.93 2.14
C SER A 133 -15.88 17.81 2.38
N PRO A 134 -16.09 16.61 1.82
CA PRO A 134 -15.06 15.57 1.85
C PRO A 134 -13.84 15.93 0.97
N PHE A 135 -14.02 16.84 -0.01
CA PHE A 135 -13.02 17.22 -1.00
C PHE A 135 -12.14 18.39 -0.54
N GLN A 136 -11.53 18.28 0.65
CA GLN A 136 -10.71 19.36 1.23
C GLN A 136 -9.44 19.71 0.42
N SER A 137 -8.90 18.73 -0.30
CA SER A 137 -7.74 18.90 -1.17
C SER A 137 -7.74 17.85 -2.27
N ILE A 138 -6.90 18.04 -3.28
CA ILE A 138 -6.68 17.04 -4.34
C ILE A 138 -6.21 15.70 -3.73
N ILE A 139 -5.43 15.71 -2.65
CA ILE A 139 -4.97 14.48 -2.00
C ILE A 139 -6.10 13.80 -1.23
N HIS A 140 -7.00 14.54 -0.60
CA HIS A 140 -8.21 13.96 -0.01
C HIS A 140 -9.13 13.36 -1.08
N THR A 141 -9.30 14.06 -2.19
CA THR A 141 -10.13 13.60 -3.31
C THR A 141 -9.56 12.33 -3.97
N LEU A 142 -8.24 12.07 -3.89
CA LEU A 142 -7.66 10.80 -4.35
C LEU A 142 -8.28 9.58 -3.67
N TRP A 143 -8.66 9.67 -2.39
CA TRP A 143 -9.31 8.56 -1.69
C TRP A 143 -10.60 8.14 -2.39
N TYR A 144 -11.49 9.10 -2.68
CA TYR A 144 -12.72 8.87 -3.43
C TYR A 144 -12.46 8.25 -4.80
N VAL A 145 -11.49 8.77 -5.54
CA VAL A 145 -11.17 8.29 -6.90
C VAL A 145 -10.61 6.86 -6.88
N ILE A 146 -9.77 6.54 -5.89
CA ILE A 146 -9.24 5.18 -5.70
C ILE A 146 -10.37 4.21 -5.39
N THR A 147 -11.26 4.53 -4.46
CA THR A 147 -12.36 3.64 -4.05
C THR A 147 -13.38 3.45 -5.18
N THR A 148 -13.53 4.45 -6.04
CA THR A 148 -14.41 4.42 -7.21
C THR A 148 -13.85 3.57 -8.34
N ILE A 149 -12.60 3.79 -8.77
CA ILE A 149 -11.94 2.99 -9.83
C ILE A 149 -11.75 1.53 -9.41
N THR A 150 -11.46 1.29 -8.13
CA THR A 150 -11.37 -0.08 -7.61
C THR A 150 -12.73 -0.75 -7.40
N THR A 151 -13.84 -0.07 -7.74
CA THR A 151 -15.23 -0.54 -7.55
C THR A 151 -15.58 -0.89 -6.11
N THR A 152 -14.81 -0.39 -5.14
CA THR A 152 -15.04 -0.63 -3.72
C THR A 152 -16.24 0.18 -3.22
N GLY A 153 -16.29 1.47 -3.58
CA GLY A 153 -17.45 2.35 -3.34
C GLY A 153 -17.98 2.37 -1.90
N TYR A 154 -17.16 2.78 -0.93
CA TYR A 154 -17.57 2.82 0.48
C TYR A 154 -18.77 3.74 0.76
N GLY A 155 -18.94 4.80 -0.04
CA GLY A 155 -20.05 5.75 0.08
C GLY A 155 -19.87 6.75 1.24
N ASP A 156 -18.65 6.88 1.76
CA ASP A 156 -18.24 7.89 2.73
C ASP A 156 -18.14 9.29 2.09
N ASP A 157 -17.53 9.35 0.90
CA ASP A 157 -17.40 10.56 0.10
C ASP A 157 -18.19 10.43 -1.20
N VAL A 158 -19.01 11.43 -1.55
CA VAL A 158 -19.79 11.45 -2.80
C VAL A 158 -19.87 12.89 -3.31
N PRO A 159 -19.57 13.15 -4.61
CA PRO A 159 -19.79 14.46 -5.20
C PRO A 159 -21.27 14.83 -5.19
N ILE A 160 -21.58 16.10 -4.97
CA ILE A 160 -22.96 16.60 -5.00
C ILE A 160 -23.26 17.43 -6.24
N THR A 161 -22.23 17.95 -6.89
CA THR A 161 -22.40 18.81 -8.06
C THR A 161 -22.74 17.99 -9.31
N PRO A 162 -23.56 18.51 -10.24
CA PRO A 162 -23.83 17.84 -11.51
C PRO A 162 -22.55 17.52 -12.30
N ALA A 163 -21.57 18.43 -12.28
CA ALA A 163 -20.28 18.24 -12.92
C ALA A 163 -19.47 17.11 -12.23
N GLY A 164 -19.48 17.06 -10.89
CA GLY A 164 -18.89 15.97 -10.12
C GLY A 164 -19.50 14.61 -10.46
N TYR A 165 -20.83 14.51 -10.56
CA TYR A 165 -21.52 13.28 -10.97
C TYR A 165 -21.14 12.82 -12.39
N THR A 166 -21.05 13.74 -13.35
CA THR A 166 -20.65 13.38 -14.72
C THR A 166 -19.21 12.87 -14.75
N THR A 167 -18.30 13.52 -14.03
CA THR A 167 -16.90 13.12 -13.93
C THR A 167 -16.76 11.76 -13.25
N ALA A 168 -17.47 11.55 -12.14
CA ALA A 168 -17.50 10.26 -11.44
C ALA A 168 -18.03 9.14 -12.34
N SER A 169 -19.08 9.40 -13.13
CA SER A 169 -19.63 8.42 -14.07
C SER A 169 -18.60 8.01 -15.14
N VAL A 170 -17.85 8.97 -15.69
CA VAL A 170 -16.76 8.69 -16.63
C VAL A 170 -15.63 7.91 -15.94
N LEU A 171 -15.28 8.27 -14.71
CA LEU A 171 -14.24 7.61 -13.94
C LEU A 171 -14.56 6.12 -13.68
N ILE A 172 -15.83 5.81 -13.38
CA ILE A 172 -16.33 4.44 -13.20
C ILE A 172 -16.24 3.64 -14.51
N LEU A 173 -16.43 4.27 -15.68
CA LEU A 173 -16.32 3.59 -16.97
C LEU A 173 -14.86 3.35 -17.40
N ILE A 174 -13.93 4.18 -16.92
CA ILE A 174 -12.50 4.09 -17.24
C ILE A 174 -11.78 3.08 -16.33
N GLY A 175 -12.20 2.99 -15.06
CA GLY A 175 -11.64 2.06 -14.07
C GLY A 175 -12.01 0.61 -14.35
#